data_AF-A0A849FM80-F1
#
_entry.id   AF-A0A849FM80-F1
#
_cell.length_a   1.000
_cell.length_b   1.000
_cell.length_c   1.000
_cell.angle_alpha   90.00
_cell.angle_beta   90.00
_cell.angle_gamma   90.00
#
_symmetry.space_group_name_H-M   'P 1'
#
loop_
_entity.id
_entity.type
_entity.pdbx_description
1 polymer ?
#
loop_
_entity_poly.entity_id
_entity_poly.type
_entity_poly.pdbx_seq_one_letter_code
_entity_poly.pdbx_strand_id
1 'polypeptide(L)'
;PREGLFSHTDDFINLVEAVRKYPKVHEIELEDQSHYHSLIEITKNDKNIIPIFLKTLDEDLKIMPSYSKEFKDIKKGDKLVYLGKTLTTGEPILQRNR
;
A
#
# COMPACT_ATOMS: atom_id res chain seq x y z
N PRO A 1 6.77 14.68 -12.60
CA PRO A 1 6.96 15.39 -11.30
C PRO A 1 7.90 14.59 -10.39
N ARG A 2 8.80 15.27 -9.64
CA ARG A 2 9.76 14.60 -8.73
C ARG A 2 9.11 14.00 -7.47
N GLU A 3 7.90 14.46 -7.14
CA GLU A 3 7.07 13.97 -6.04
C GLU A 3 5.63 13.94 -6.56
N GLY A 4 5.24 12.82 -7.13
CA GLY A 4 3.87 12.54 -7.50
C GLY A 4 3.53 11.15 -7.03
N LEU A 5 2.33 10.96 -6.48
CA LEU A 5 1.79 9.64 -6.14
C LEU A 5 1.80 8.70 -7.38
N PHE A 6 1.85 9.28 -8.58
CA PHE A 6 1.96 8.62 -9.88
C PHE A 6 2.92 9.44 -10.76
N SER A 7 4.18 9.01 -10.91
CA SER A 7 5.14 9.78 -11.72
C SER A 7 5.02 9.52 -13.21
N HIS A 8 4.33 8.44 -13.61
CA HIS A 8 4.19 8.01 -14.99
C HIS A 8 2.73 7.71 -15.36
N THR A 9 2.42 7.84 -16.64
CA THR A 9 1.11 7.53 -17.22
C THR A 9 0.68 6.08 -16.93
N ASP A 10 1.64 5.14 -16.90
CA ASP A 10 1.38 3.73 -16.61
C ASP A 10 0.85 3.50 -15.19
N ASP A 11 1.35 4.25 -14.19
CA ASP A 11 0.91 4.12 -12.80
C ASP A 11 -0.52 4.61 -12.61
N PHE A 12 -0.89 5.69 -13.30
CA PHE A 12 -2.27 6.20 -13.29
C PHE A 12 -3.24 5.23 -13.98
N ILE A 13 -2.84 4.64 -15.11
CA ILE A 13 -3.67 3.64 -15.81
C ILE A 13 -3.88 2.43 -14.90
N ASN A 14 -2.80 1.89 -14.32
CA ASN A 14 -2.90 0.76 -13.40
C ASN A 14 -3.81 1.07 -12.21
N LEU A 15 -3.73 2.27 -11.63
CA LEU A 15 -4.63 2.72 -10.56
C LEU A 15 -6.09 2.71 -11.00
N VAL A 16 -6.41 3.37 -12.10
CA VAL A 16 -7.79 3.45 -12.59
C VAL A 16 -8.33 2.06 -12.90
N GLU A 17 -7.50 1.17 -13.45
CA GLU A 17 -7.90 -0.22 -13.68
C GLU A 17 -8.11 -1.01 -12.40
N ALA A 18 -7.23 -0.86 -11.41
CA ALA A 18 -7.38 -1.50 -10.11
C ALA A 18 -8.62 -0.98 -9.38
N VAL A 19 -8.91 0.33 -9.40
CA VAL A 19 -10.16 0.89 -8.84
C VAL A 19 -11.39 0.29 -9.53
N ARG A 20 -11.37 0.19 -10.87
CA ARG A 20 -12.50 -0.36 -11.63
C ARG A 20 -12.77 -1.84 -11.31
N LYS A 21 -11.72 -2.63 -11.11
CA LYS A 21 -11.82 -4.08 -10.84
C LYS A 21 -12.05 -4.37 -9.36
N TYR A 22 -11.38 -3.61 -8.49
CA TYR A 22 -11.27 -3.82 -7.05
C TYR A 22 -11.29 -2.46 -6.32
N PRO A 23 -12.46 -1.81 -6.17
CA PRO A 23 -12.59 -0.45 -5.62
C PRO A 23 -12.37 -0.37 -4.10
N LYS A 24 -11.81 -1.42 -3.48
CA LYS A 24 -11.64 -1.49 -2.02
C LYS A 24 -10.24 -1.02 -1.63
N VAL A 25 -10.21 -0.19 -0.60
CA VAL A 25 -8.99 0.19 0.11
C VAL A 25 -8.85 -0.73 1.31
N HIS A 26 -7.63 -1.19 1.54
CA HIS A 26 -7.26 -2.09 2.62
C HIS A 26 -6.12 -1.47 3.43
N GLU A 27 -6.11 -1.76 4.73
CA GLU A 27 -5.03 -1.40 5.64
C GLU A 27 -4.42 -2.67 6.22
N ILE A 28 -3.09 -2.78 6.20
CA ILE A 28 -2.36 -3.85 6.86
C ILE A 28 -1.39 -3.25 7.85
N GLU A 29 -1.40 -3.76 9.08
CA GLU A 29 -0.44 -3.39 10.11
C GLU A 29 0.93 -3.99 9.80
N LEU A 30 1.95 -3.15 9.89
CA LEU A 30 3.35 -3.48 9.64
C LEU A 30 4.01 -3.87 10.96
N GLU A 31 4.86 -4.89 10.88
CA GLU A 31 5.60 -5.37 12.05
C GLU A 31 6.99 -4.75 12.10
N ASP A 32 7.66 -4.72 10.96
CA ASP A 32 8.99 -4.20 10.79
C ASP A 32 9.25 -3.81 9.33
N GLN A 33 10.47 -3.32 9.08
CA GLN A 33 10.97 -2.95 7.76
C GLN A 33 10.93 -4.13 6.76
N SER A 34 11.22 -5.36 7.20
CA SER A 34 11.25 -6.55 6.34
C SER A 34 9.84 -6.95 5.88
N HIS A 35 8.87 -6.89 6.79
CA HIS A 35 7.47 -7.11 6.49
C HIS A 35 6.98 -6.08 5.45
N TYR A 36 7.33 -4.81 5.63
CA TYR A 36 7.03 -3.77 4.65
C TYR A 36 7.63 -4.07 3.27
N HIS A 37 8.92 -4.41 3.18
CA HIS A 37 9.55 -4.75 1.89
C HIS A 37 8.88 -5.93 1.21
N SER A 38 8.51 -6.97 1.98
CA SER A 38 7.81 -8.15 1.46
C SER A 38 6.46 -7.78 0.86
N LEU A 39 5.67 -6.93 1.54
CA LEU A 39 4.39 -6.45 1.01
C LEU A 39 4.57 -5.61 -0.26
N ILE A 40 5.55 -4.69 -0.26
CA ILE A 40 5.86 -3.88 -1.44
C ILE A 40 6.26 -4.76 -2.62
N GLU A 41 7.06 -5.81 -2.42
CA GLU A 41 7.43 -6.75 -3.47
C GLU A 41 6.21 -7.50 -4.05
N ILE A 42 5.27 -7.91 -3.20
CA ILE A 42 4.00 -8.49 -3.68
C ILE A 42 3.23 -7.48 -4.53
N THR A 43 3.13 -6.22 -4.10
CA THR A 43 2.42 -5.19 -4.87
C THR A 43 3.10 -4.85 -6.20
N LYS A 44 4.44 -4.94 -6.28
CA LYS A 44 5.18 -4.76 -7.55
C LYS A 44 4.89 -5.90 -8.53
N ASN A 45 4.63 -7.11 -8.02
CA ASN A 45 4.36 -8.29 -8.84
C ASN A 45 2.88 -8.43 -9.25
N ASP A 46 1.93 -7.87 -8.48
CA ASP A 46 0.50 -7.87 -8.82
C ASP A 46 -0.02 -6.44 -9.08
N LYS A 47 -0.25 -6.12 -10.35
CA LYS A 47 -0.77 -4.81 -10.80
C LYS A 47 -2.17 -4.48 -10.26
N ASN A 48 -2.90 -5.45 -9.70
CA ASN A 48 -4.20 -5.23 -9.08
C ASN A 48 -4.09 -4.85 -7.60
N ILE A 49 -2.88 -4.64 -7.08
CA ILE A 49 -2.62 -4.26 -5.69
C ILE A 49 -1.68 -3.06 -5.72
N ILE A 50 -2.22 -1.89 -5.41
CA ILE A 50 -1.50 -0.63 -5.57
C ILE A 50 -1.32 0.02 -4.20
N PRO A 51 -0.08 0.14 -3.72
CA PRO A 51 0.21 0.82 -2.46
C PRO A 51 0.00 2.33 -2.66
N ILE A 52 -0.68 2.98 -1.70
CA ILE A 52 -1.04 4.40 -1.82
C ILE A 52 -0.44 5.21 -0.68
N PHE A 53 -0.58 4.76 0.56
CA PHE A 53 -0.10 5.49 1.74
C PHE A 53 0.59 4.58 2.75
N LEU A 54 1.52 5.15 3.50
CA LEU A 54 1.96 4.64 4.79
C LEU A 54 1.33 5.52 5.86
N LYS A 55 0.48 4.93 6.68
CA LYS A 55 -0.06 5.58 7.87
C LYS A 55 0.87 5.30 9.04
N THR A 56 1.45 6.34 9.62
CA THR A 56 2.28 6.17 10.81
C THR A 56 1.42 6.02 12.07
N LEU A 57 2.04 5.57 13.15
CA LEU A 57 1.44 5.57 14.49
C LEU A 57 0.91 6.95 14.94
N ASP A 58 1.51 8.03 14.48
CA ASP A 58 1.10 9.41 14.76
C ASP A 58 -0.14 9.85 13.95
N GLU A 59 -0.80 8.90 13.26
CA GLU A 59 -1.89 9.10 12.30
C GLU A 59 -1.53 9.93 11.06
N ASP A 60 -0.26 10.25 10.86
CA ASP A 60 0.22 10.91 9.65
C ASP A 60 0.16 9.97 8.45
N LEU A 61 -0.44 10.46 7.37
CA LEU A 61 -0.50 9.76 6.08
C LEU A 61 0.64 10.22 5.18
N LYS A 62 1.62 9.34 4.98
CA LYS A 62 2.73 9.55 4.04
C LYS A 62 2.39 8.93 2.69
N ILE A 63 2.32 9.79 1.67
CA ILE A 63 2.08 9.39 0.27
C ILE A 63 3.22 8.51 -0.22
N MET A 64 2.90 7.37 -0.84
CA MET A 64 3.88 6.49 -1.46
C MET A 64 4.59 7.22 -2.61
N PRO A 65 5.92 7.41 -2.54
CA PRO A 65 6.66 7.98 -3.65
C PRO A 65 6.71 6.97 -4.80
N SER A 66 6.33 7.41 -5.99
CA SER A 66 6.29 6.58 -7.21
C SER A 66 7.64 6.02 -7.65
N TYR A 67 8.74 6.63 -7.23
CA TYR A 67 10.10 6.19 -7.49
C TYR A 67 10.79 5.78 -6.19
N SER A 68 10.87 4.47 -5.96
CA SER A 68 11.93 3.72 -5.25
C SER A 68 12.44 4.20 -3.89
N LYS A 69 11.91 5.30 -3.34
CA LYS A 69 12.15 5.75 -1.98
C LYS A 69 11.26 4.92 -1.07
N GLU A 70 11.69 3.68 -0.90
CA GLU A 70 11.17 2.83 0.15
C GLU A 70 11.34 3.59 1.47
N PHE A 71 10.25 3.69 2.23
CA PHE A 71 10.30 4.30 3.55
C PHE A 71 11.36 3.58 4.36
N LYS A 72 12.31 4.34 4.90
CA LYS A 72 13.27 3.86 5.88
C LYS A 72 12.68 4.14 7.26
N ASP A 73 12.92 3.25 8.21
CA ASP A 73 12.44 3.34 9.59
C ASP A 73 10.94 3.06 9.78
N ILE A 74 10.43 2.01 9.13
CA ILE A 74 9.10 1.47 9.43
C ILE A 74 9.03 1.05 10.89
N LYS A 75 8.01 1.54 11.60
CA LYS A 75 7.76 1.18 13.00
C LYS A 75 6.67 0.12 13.08
N LYS A 76 6.78 -0.74 14.09
CA LYS A 76 5.71 -1.67 14.44
C LYS A 76 4.42 -0.91 14.73
N GLY A 77 3.34 -1.28 14.05
CA GLY A 77 2.03 -0.64 14.18
C GLY A 77 1.75 0.46 13.16
N ASP A 78 2.74 0.87 12.36
CA ASP A 78 2.47 1.60 11.13
C ASP A 78 1.58 0.76 10.22
N LYS A 79 0.79 1.38 9.33
CA LYS A 79 -0.11 0.66 8.42
C LYS A 79 0.19 0.98 6.98
N LEU A 80 0.31 -0.07 6.17
CA LEU A 80 0.32 0.06 4.72
C LEU A 80 -1.11 0.14 4.22
N VAL A 81 -1.46 1.26 3.58
CA VAL A 81 -2.75 1.48 2.94
C VAL A 81 -2.58 1.25 1.44
N TYR A 82 -3.35 0.31 0.91
CA TYR A 82 -3.30 -0.06 -0.50
C TYR A 82 -4.71 -0.22 -1.06
N LEU A 83 -4.84 -0.08 -2.37
CA LEU A 83 -6.07 -0.31 -3.10
C LEU A 83 -5.94 -1.57 -3.93
N GLY A 84 -7.00 -2.37 -3.93
CA GLY A 84 -7.17 -3.40 -4.92
C GLY A 84 -7.55 -4.74 -4.30
N LYS A 85 -6.93 -5.81 -4.80
CA LYS A 85 -7.19 -7.16 -4.30
C LYS A 85 -6.65 -7.31 -2.88
N THR A 86 -7.42 -7.95 -2.00
CA THR A 86 -6.98 -8.25 -0.63
C THR A 86 -5.68 -9.06 -0.65
N LEU A 87 -4.64 -8.53 0.01
CA LEU A 87 -3.44 -9.29 0.36
C LEU A 87 -3.80 -10.26 1.47
N THR A 88 -3.75 -11.56 1.17
CA THR A 88 -3.86 -12.61 2.19
C THR A 88 -2.49 -12.86 2.79
N THR A 89 -2.07 -12.00 3.72
CA THR A 89 -1.04 -12.38 4.70
C THR A 89 -1.73 -13.33 5.67
N GLY A 90 -1.28 -14.57 5.77
CA GLY A 90 -2.04 -15.63 6.45
C GLY A 90 -2.38 -15.32 7.90
N GLU A 91 -3.60 -14.82 8.14
CA GLU A 91 -4.56 -15.13 9.23
C GLU A 91 -5.77 -14.18 9.17
N PRO A 92 -6.94 -14.57 9.71
CA PRO A 92 -8.24 -14.16 9.18
C PRO A 92 -8.66 -12.74 9.56
N ILE A 93 -9.29 -12.09 8.58
CA ILE A 93 -9.90 -10.77 8.66
C ILE A 93 -10.99 -10.80 9.74
N LEU A 94 -10.68 -10.34 10.95
CA LEU A 94 -11.71 -9.93 11.89
C LEU A 94 -12.36 -8.67 11.33
N GLN A 95 -13.48 -8.86 10.63
CA GLN A 95 -14.42 -7.78 10.29
C GLN A 95 -14.86 -7.10 11.59
N ARG A 96 -14.19 -6.00 11.96
CA ARG A 96 -14.74 -5.06 12.95
C ARG A 96 -15.70 -4.15 12.21
N ASN A 97 -16.95 -4.61 12.11
CA ASN A 97 -18.10 -3.76 11.88
C ASN A 97 -18.21 -2.78 13.06
N ARG A 98 -18.24 -1.47 12.78
CA ARG A 98 -19.02 -0.48 13.51
C ARG A 98 -19.38 0.68 12.59
#